data_AF-A0A961RQ65-F1
#
_entry.id   AF-A0A961RQ65-F1
#
_cell.length_a   1.000
_cell.length_b   1.000
_cell.length_c   1.000
_cell.angle_alpha   90.00
_cell.angle_beta   90.00
_cell.angle_gamma   90.00
#
_symmetry.space_group_name_H-M   'P 1'
#
loop_
_entity.id
_entity.type
_entity.pdbx_description
1 polymer ?
#
loop_
_entity_poly.entity_id
_entity_poly.type
_entity_poly.pdbx_seq_one_letter_code
_entity_poly.pdbx_strand_id
1 'polypeptide(L)'
;VWLNRGKESVTLDLTAEKGKRDLEALIARADVLIQNLKPGALAKLGFDLARLRKDYPRLVTCSISGYGEDGPMANRKAYDLLIQAESGLCSITGGPSEPARVGVSVVDIATGATAHAAILEALIRRSITGEGSEINVSMFDVMADWLTVPLLNHEGGKPPQRIGLAHPSISPYGVFQPKSGAPILISIQSDREWVVLCRDFIGDESLVTDPRFATNVARVNNRPQTDGIVAAAFARYDAADAIDRLTKANIALASVNDMGGLSAHPHLRRITVDSPNGPVSFPAPGASFAGEERGYGAVPALNPLAD
;
A
#
# COMPACT_ATOMS: atom_id res chain seq x y z
N VAL A 1 -6.32 -17.91 1.85
CA VAL A 1 -5.48 -17.93 3.08
C VAL A 1 -5.26 -16.53 3.66
N TRP A 2 -4.55 -15.64 2.96
CA TRP A 2 -4.08 -14.35 3.52
C TRP A 2 -5.15 -13.42 4.10
N LEU A 3 -6.30 -13.25 3.44
CA LEU A 3 -7.30 -12.22 3.79
C LEU A 3 -8.47 -12.70 4.70
N ASN A 4 -8.48 -13.98 5.09
CA ASN A 4 -9.65 -14.59 5.77
C ASN A 4 -9.33 -15.28 7.10
N ARG A 5 -8.07 -15.23 7.57
CA ARG A 5 -7.72 -15.79 8.89
C ARG A 5 -8.52 -15.11 10.01
N GLY A 6 -8.94 -15.90 10.99
CA GLY A 6 -9.70 -15.42 12.15
C GLY A 6 -11.17 -15.11 11.86
N LYS A 7 -11.65 -15.33 10.63
CA LYS A 7 -13.08 -15.22 10.30
C LYS A 7 -13.78 -16.54 10.53
N GLU A 8 -15.08 -16.47 10.82
CA GLU A 8 -16.00 -17.58 10.67
C GLU A 8 -16.62 -17.55 9.27
N SER A 9 -17.00 -18.71 8.73
CA SER A 9 -17.65 -18.83 7.42
C SER A 9 -18.99 -19.55 7.54
N VAL A 10 -20.00 -18.94 6.93
CA VAL A 10 -21.34 -19.52 6.76
C VAL A 10 -21.75 -19.33 5.30
N THR A 11 -22.42 -20.33 4.73
CA THR A 11 -22.99 -20.24 3.38
C THR A 11 -24.50 -20.13 3.48
N LEU A 12 -25.05 -19.11 2.84
CA LEU A 12 -26.48 -18.79 2.85
C LEU A 12 -26.98 -18.61 1.41
N ASP A 13 -28.09 -19.27 1.06
CA ASP A 13 -28.80 -19.02 -0.20
C ASP A 13 -29.78 -17.86 -0.01
N LEU A 14 -29.43 -16.68 -0.54
CA LEU A 14 -30.26 -15.49 -0.46
C LEU A 14 -31.41 -15.46 -1.49
N THR A 15 -31.52 -16.48 -2.35
CA THR A 15 -32.71 -16.67 -3.20
C THR A 15 -33.86 -17.33 -2.43
N ALA A 16 -33.54 -18.06 -1.35
CA ALA A 16 -34.50 -18.70 -0.47
C ALA A 16 -34.86 -17.83 0.75
N GLU A 17 -36.13 -17.85 1.16
CA GLU A 17 -36.61 -17.12 2.35
C GLU A 17 -35.93 -17.57 3.65
N LYS A 18 -35.44 -18.81 3.71
CA LYS A 18 -34.62 -19.26 4.84
C LYS A 18 -33.29 -18.51 4.91
N GLY A 19 -32.53 -18.46 3.82
CA GLY A 19 -31.22 -17.80 3.83
C GLY A 19 -31.33 -16.29 4.06
N LYS A 20 -32.40 -15.66 3.56
CA LYS A 20 -32.70 -14.26 3.90
C LYS A 20 -32.95 -14.08 5.40
N ARG A 21 -33.80 -14.91 6.01
CA ARG A 21 -34.04 -14.87 7.47
C ARG A 21 -32.77 -15.09 8.28
N ASP A 22 -31.93 -16.02 7.85
CA ASP A 22 -30.67 -16.32 8.53
C ASP A 22 -29.69 -15.14 8.46
N LEU A 23 -29.56 -14.49 7.30
CA LEU A 23 -28.74 -13.28 7.15
C LEU A 23 -29.29 -12.10 7.96
N GLU A 24 -30.61 -11.89 7.92
CA GLU A 24 -31.27 -10.84 8.71
C GLU A 24 -31.01 -11.04 10.22
N ALA A 25 -31.05 -12.27 10.72
CA ALA A 25 -30.74 -12.59 12.12
C ALA A 25 -29.27 -12.33 12.49
N LEU A 26 -28.34 -12.46 11.54
CA LEU A 26 -26.94 -12.05 11.74
C LEU A 26 -26.82 -10.52 11.80
N ILE A 27 -27.44 -9.82 10.85
CA ILE A 27 -27.40 -8.34 10.77
C ILE A 27 -28.02 -7.72 12.03
N ALA A 28 -29.12 -8.27 12.54
CA ALA A 28 -29.81 -7.77 13.73
C ALA A 28 -28.94 -7.72 15.00
N ARG A 29 -27.84 -8.49 15.03
CA ARG A 29 -26.88 -8.51 16.15
C ARG A 29 -25.52 -7.95 15.77
N ALA A 30 -25.32 -7.53 14.52
CA ALA A 30 -24.05 -7.07 14.02
C ALA A 30 -23.80 -5.61 14.40
N ASP A 31 -22.53 -5.29 14.68
CA ASP A 31 -22.08 -3.91 14.81
C ASP A 31 -21.79 -3.25 13.47
N VAL A 32 -21.24 -4.05 12.55
CA VAL A 32 -20.77 -3.59 11.23
C VAL A 32 -21.21 -4.59 10.16
N LEU A 33 -21.79 -4.07 9.07
CA LEU A 33 -22.03 -4.79 7.82
C LEU A 33 -21.10 -4.21 6.75
N ILE A 34 -20.21 -5.03 6.19
CA ILE A 34 -19.31 -4.63 5.09
C ILE A 34 -19.65 -5.44 3.85
N GLN A 35 -19.74 -4.77 2.70
CA GLN A 35 -20.03 -5.41 1.42
C GLN A 35 -19.26 -4.73 0.28
N ASN A 36 -18.89 -5.50 -0.73
CA ASN A 36 -18.26 -5.02 -1.97
C ASN A 36 -18.95 -5.55 -3.23
N LEU A 37 -20.26 -5.79 -3.14
CA LEU A 37 -21.10 -6.18 -4.27
C LEU A 37 -21.30 -4.98 -5.20
N LYS A 38 -21.79 -5.26 -6.41
CA LYS A 38 -22.18 -4.19 -7.34
C LYS A 38 -23.25 -3.28 -6.71
N PRO A 39 -23.25 -1.98 -7.05
CA PRO A 39 -24.31 -1.06 -6.65
C PRO A 39 -25.72 -1.64 -6.81
N GLY A 40 -26.52 -1.55 -5.75
CA GLY A 40 -27.89 -2.07 -5.69
C GLY A 40 -28.04 -3.61 -5.67
N ALA A 41 -26.98 -4.40 -5.75
CA ALA A 41 -27.09 -5.87 -5.73
C ALA A 41 -27.63 -6.39 -4.39
N LEU A 42 -27.16 -5.85 -3.27
CA LEU A 42 -27.63 -6.24 -1.95
C LEU A 42 -29.12 -5.87 -1.73
N ALA A 43 -29.53 -4.70 -2.22
CA ALA A 43 -30.94 -4.27 -2.20
C ALA A 43 -31.84 -5.21 -3.01
N LYS A 44 -31.40 -5.66 -4.19
CA LYS A 44 -32.12 -6.67 -5.01
C LYS A 44 -32.30 -8.02 -4.30
N LEU A 45 -31.42 -8.34 -3.34
CA LEU A 45 -31.53 -9.53 -2.50
C LEU A 45 -32.43 -9.33 -1.26
N GLY A 46 -33.02 -8.13 -1.09
CA GLY A 46 -33.91 -7.79 0.02
C GLY A 46 -33.24 -7.02 1.16
N PHE A 47 -31.95 -6.67 1.03
CA PHE A 47 -31.14 -6.05 2.08
C PHE A 47 -30.76 -4.62 1.71
N ASP A 48 -31.77 -3.78 1.46
CA ASP A 48 -31.56 -2.36 1.23
C ASP A 48 -30.91 -1.69 2.45
N LEU A 49 -29.81 -0.95 2.23
CA LEU A 49 -29.01 -0.39 3.32
C LEU A 49 -29.77 0.73 4.07
N ALA A 50 -30.58 1.53 3.37
CA ALA A 50 -31.37 2.57 4.02
C ALA A 50 -32.45 1.96 4.94
N ARG A 51 -33.12 0.89 4.49
CA ARG A 51 -34.00 0.06 5.33
C ARG A 51 -33.25 -0.47 6.54
N LEU A 52 -32.11 -1.15 6.33
CA LEU A 52 -31.35 -1.78 7.41
C LEU A 52 -30.91 -0.77 8.48
N ARG A 53 -30.51 0.44 8.11
CA ARG A 53 -30.16 1.49 9.08
C ARG A 53 -31.36 2.01 9.86
N LYS A 54 -32.55 2.03 9.26
CA LYS A 54 -33.78 2.38 9.98
C LYS A 54 -34.16 1.31 11.00
N ASP A 55 -34.07 0.04 10.60
CA ASP A 55 -34.44 -1.10 11.44
C ASP A 55 -33.39 -1.36 12.54
N TYR A 56 -32.12 -1.09 12.23
CA TYR A 56 -30.96 -1.26 13.13
C TYR A 56 -30.16 0.06 13.23
N PRO A 57 -30.64 1.06 14.00
CA PRO A 57 -30.05 2.41 14.03
C PRO A 57 -28.61 2.48 14.57
N ARG A 58 -28.12 1.40 15.19
CA ARG A 58 -26.73 1.27 15.68
C ARG A 58 -25.77 0.62 14.66
N LEU A 59 -26.29 0.12 13.54
CA LEU A 59 -25.50 -0.60 12.54
C LEU A 59 -24.61 0.37 11.77
N VAL A 60 -23.32 0.05 11.68
CA VAL A 60 -22.41 0.70 10.73
C VAL A 60 -22.45 -0.08 9.43
N THR A 61 -22.80 0.56 8.32
CA THR A 61 -22.80 -0.05 6.98
C THR A 61 -21.64 0.49 6.17
N CYS A 62 -20.83 -0.39 5.57
CA CYS A 62 -19.72 -0.02 4.71
C CYS A 62 -19.84 -0.67 3.33
N SER A 63 -19.98 0.14 2.30
CA SER A 63 -19.99 -0.27 0.89
C SER A 63 -18.66 0.09 0.24
N ILE A 64 -18.04 -0.90 -0.41
CA ILE A 64 -16.83 -0.72 -1.21
C ILE A 64 -17.17 -0.94 -2.68
N SER A 65 -16.89 0.05 -3.53
CA SER A 65 -17.16 -0.02 -4.97
C SER A 65 -16.01 0.55 -5.80
N GLY A 66 -16.09 0.41 -7.12
CA GLY A 66 -15.06 0.95 -8.01
C GLY A 66 -15.03 2.47 -8.06
N TYR A 67 -16.18 3.08 -8.32
CA TYR A 67 -16.34 4.51 -8.62
C TYR A 67 -17.43 5.20 -7.77
N GLY A 68 -17.88 4.55 -6.69
CA GLY A 68 -19.00 5.01 -5.89
C GLY A 68 -20.33 4.40 -6.32
N GLU A 69 -21.39 4.75 -5.60
CA GLU A 69 -22.77 4.29 -5.89
C GLU A 69 -23.47 5.18 -6.94
N ASP A 70 -22.95 6.40 -7.16
CA ASP A 70 -23.55 7.43 -8.00
C ASP A 70 -22.57 7.97 -9.06
N GLY A 71 -23.09 8.80 -9.96
CA GLY A 71 -22.29 9.49 -10.98
C GLY A 71 -22.10 8.67 -12.27
N PRO A 72 -21.38 9.24 -13.26
CA PRO A 72 -21.33 8.70 -14.61
C PRO A 72 -20.64 7.33 -14.71
N MET A 73 -19.89 6.94 -13.67
CA MET A 73 -19.02 5.76 -13.67
C MET A 73 -19.47 4.65 -12.70
N ALA A 74 -20.56 4.86 -11.95
CA ALA A 74 -21.03 3.92 -10.91
C ALA A 74 -21.23 2.48 -11.41
N ASN A 75 -21.69 2.31 -12.66
CA ASN A 75 -21.94 0.99 -13.26
C ASN A 75 -20.72 0.36 -13.94
N ARG A 76 -19.58 1.04 -13.97
CA ARG A 76 -18.37 0.56 -14.65
C ARG A 76 -17.70 -0.53 -13.82
N LYS A 77 -17.19 -1.56 -14.50
CA LYS A 77 -16.39 -2.60 -13.85
C LYS A 77 -15.07 -2.00 -13.38
N ALA A 78 -14.72 -2.28 -12.14
CA ALA A 78 -13.45 -1.90 -11.55
C ALA A 78 -12.72 -3.14 -11.05
N TYR A 79 -11.42 -3.18 -11.34
CA TYR A 79 -10.44 -4.06 -10.74
C TYR A 79 -9.23 -3.21 -10.42
N ASP A 80 -8.42 -3.64 -9.46
CA ASP A 80 -7.23 -2.92 -9.01
C ASP A 80 -6.43 -2.28 -10.15
N LEU A 81 -5.98 -3.08 -11.12
CA LEU A 81 -5.16 -2.58 -12.23
C LEU A 81 -5.89 -1.59 -13.15
N LEU A 82 -7.21 -1.77 -13.35
CA LEU A 82 -8.00 -0.81 -14.13
C LEU A 82 -8.03 0.55 -13.44
N ILE A 83 -8.22 0.55 -12.11
CA ILE A 83 -8.20 1.77 -11.32
C ILE A 83 -6.79 2.38 -11.28
N GLN A 84 -5.72 1.58 -11.15
CA GLN A 84 -4.35 2.10 -11.24
C GLN A 84 -4.09 2.85 -12.56
N ALA A 85 -4.61 2.31 -13.66
CA ALA A 85 -4.49 2.94 -14.97
C ALA A 85 -5.34 4.21 -15.06
N GLU A 86 -6.60 4.14 -14.62
CA GLU A 86 -7.57 5.22 -14.78
C GLU A 86 -7.35 6.40 -13.82
N SER A 87 -6.80 6.13 -12.62
CA SER A 87 -6.45 7.19 -11.66
C SER A 87 -5.19 7.97 -12.05
N GLY A 88 -4.39 7.45 -12.99
CA GLY A 88 -3.11 8.03 -13.38
C GLY A 88 -1.91 7.49 -12.59
N LEU A 89 -2.09 6.57 -11.62
CA LEU A 89 -1.00 5.98 -10.84
C LEU A 89 0.05 5.29 -11.75
N CYS A 90 -0.39 4.57 -12.78
CA CYS A 90 0.53 3.94 -13.73
C CYS A 90 1.40 4.98 -14.46
N SER A 91 0.87 6.17 -14.73
CA SER A 91 1.59 7.21 -15.49
C SER A 91 2.83 7.73 -14.77
N ILE A 92 2.84 7.66 -13.44
CA ILE A 92 3.94 8.13 -12.57
C ILE A 92 4.78 6.99 -11.97
N THR A 93 4.43 5.74 -12.27
CA THR A 93 5.09 4.54 -11.73
C THR A 93 5.92 3.85 -12.80
N GLY A 94 7.17 3.48 -12.48
CA GLY A 94 8.05 2.72 -13.36
C GLY A 94 9.25 3.49 -13.89
N GLY A 95 9.92 2.89 -14.87
CA GLY A 95 11.05 3.50 -15.57
C GLY A 95 10.64 4.58 -16.58
N PRO A 96 11.61 5.31 -17.14
CA PRO A 96 11.33 6.40 -18.09
C PRO A 96 10.72 5.91 -19.41
N SER A 97 10.96 4.65 -19.81
CA SER A 97 10.54 4.10 -21.10
C SER A 97 9.04 3.85 -21.22
N GLU A 98 8.41 3.34 -20.16
CA GLU A 98 7.00 2.93 -20.19
C GLU A 98 6.33 3.05 -18.81
N PRO A 99 5.01 3.30 -18.75
CA PRO A 99 4.23 3.19 -17.52
C PRO A 99 4.27 1.77 -16.95
N ALA A 100 4.24 1.64 -15.62
CA ALA A 100 4.18 0.35 -14.94
C ALA A 100 3.08 0.35 -13.88
N ARG A 101 2.53 -0.84 -13.60
CA ARG A 101 1.68 -1.05 -12.44
C ARG A 101 2.51 -1.13 -11.16
N VAL A 102 1.91 -0.83 -10.02
CA VAL A 102 2.45 -1.22 -8.72
C VAL A 102 2.32 -2.75 -8.58
N GLY A 103 3.38 -3.41 -8.07
CA GLY A 103 3.50 -4.87 -8.04
C GLY A 103 2.52 -5.61 -7.11
N VAL A 104 1.80 -4.89 -6.25
CA VAL A 104 0.75 -5.41 -5.37
C VAL A 104 -0.62 -4.88 -5.81
N SER A 105 -1.70 -5.44 -5.26
CA SER A 105 -3.05 -4.86 -5.40
C SER A 105 -3.18 -3.60 -4.54
N VAL A 106 -2.43 -2.55 -4.90
CA VAL A 106 -2.28 -1.33 -4.11
C VAL A 106 -3.61 -0.61 -3.91
N VAL A 107 -4.49 -0.63 -4.91
CA VAL A 107 -5.81 -0.03 -4.85
C VAL A 107 -6.67 -0.82 -3.88
N ASP A 108 -6.75 -2.14 -4.03
CA ASP A 108 -7.56 -2.98 -3.13
C ASP A 108 -7.10 -2.85 -1.66
N ILE A 109 -5.78 -2.85 -1.43
CA ILE A 109 -5.19 -2.73 -0.10
C ILE A 109 -5.48 -1.35 0.49
N ALA A 110 -5.26 -0.27 -0.28
CA ALA A 110 -5.53 1.09 0.15
C ALA A 110 -7.01 1.28 0.46
N THR A 111 -7.91 0.84 -0.42
CA THR A 111 -9.36 0.93 -0.22
C THR A 111 -9.81 0.15 1.01
N GLY A 112 -9.28 -1.07 1.22
CA GLY A 112 -9.56 -1.85 2.44
C GLY A 112 -9.05 -1.17 3.72
N ALA A 113 -7.87 -0.53 3.66
CA ALA A 113 -7.33 0.22 4.79
C ALA A 113 -8.15 1.47 5.10
N THR A 114 -8.58 2.22 4.08
CA THR A 114 -9.47 3.38 4.21
C THR A 114 -10.81 2.96 4.80
N ALA A 115 -11.42 1.87 4.30
CA ALA A 115 -12.67 1.33 4.85
C ALA A 115 -12.51 0.93 6.32
N HIS A 116 -11.42 0.25 6.67
CA HIS A 116 -11.13 -0.12 8.06
C HIS A 116 -11.01 1.12 8.97
N ALA A 117 -10.29 2.16 8.53
CA ALA A 117 -10.16 3.41 9.30
C ALA A 117 -11.52 4.12 9.48
N ALA A 118 -12.31 4.25 8.41
CA ALA A 118 -13.63 4.85 8.47
C ALA A 118 -14.60 4.07 9.39
N ILE A 119 -14.51 2.74 9.39
CA ILE A 119 -15.29 1.89 10.31
C ILE A 119 -14.89 2.14 11.76
N LEU A 120 -13.59 2.23 12.06
CA LEU A 120 -13.13 2.56 13.42
C LEU A 120 -13.62 3.94 13.85
N GLU A 121 -13.56 4.94 12.98
CA GLU A 121 -14.10 6.28 13.24
C GLU A 121 -15.60 6.22 13.54
N ALA A 122 -16.38 5.51 12.72
CA ALA A 122 -17.81 5.34 12.92
C ALA A 122 -18.13 4.61 14.24
N LEU A 123 -17.34 3.60 14.62
CA LEU A 123 -17.51 2.91 15.89
C LEU A 123 -17.20 3.82 17.09
N ILE A 124 -16.17 4.67 16.99
CA ILE A 124 -15.85 5.68 18.00
C ILE A 124 -17.01 6.69 18.10
N ARG A 125 -17.48 7.24 16.98
CA ARG A 125 -18.63 8.15 16.95
C ARG A 125 -19.87 7.50 17.59
N ARG A 126 -20.19 6.27 17.22
CA ARG A 126 -21.31 5.49 17.76
C ARG A 126 -21.21 5.29 19.27
N SER A 127 -20.00 5.17 19.83
CA SER A 127 -19.81 5.07 21.28
C SER A 127 -20.24 6.34 22.03
N ILE A 128 -20.24 7.50 21.34
CA ILE A 128 -20.61 8.80 21.89
C ILE A 128 -22.08 9.10 21.61
N THR A 129 -22.53 8.91 20.37
CA THR A 129 -23.88 9.30 19.91
C THR A 129 -24.91 8.19 20.12
N GLY A 130 -24.48 6.94 20.20
CA GLY A 130 -25.35 5.77 20.17
C GLY A 130 -25.86 5.41 18.78
N GLU A 131 -25.49 6.13 17.72
CA GLU A 131 -25.99 5.96 16.35
C GLU A 131 -24.92 5.37 15.42
N GLY A 132 -25.33 4.51 14.50
CA GLY A 132 -24.48 3.93 13.45
C GLY A 132 -24.09 4.96 12.38
N SER A 133 -23.50 4.48 11.28
CA SER A 133 -23.08 5.34 10.18
C SER A 133 -23.15 4.61 8.84
N GLU A 134 -23.39 5.38 7.79
CA GLU A 134 -23.21 4.96 6.41
C GLU A 134 -21.82 5.36 5.93
N ILE A 135 -21.08 4.39 5.40
CA ILE A 135 -19.75 4.58 4.84
C ILE A 135 -19.77 4.07 3.40
N ASN A 136 -19.39 4.93 2.47
CA ASN A 136 -19.18 4.56 1.07
C ASN A 136 -17.72 4.86 0.72
N VAL A 137 -16.99 3.85 0.23
CA VAL A 137 -15.59 3.98 -0.16
C VAL A 137 -15.45 3.54 -1.62
N SER A 138 -15.00 4.44 -2.49
CA SER A 138 -14.69 4.07 -3.87
C SER A 138 -13.20 3.83 -4.06
N MET A 139 -12.84 2.85 -4.88
CA MET A 139 -11.45 2.56 -5.24
C MET A 139 -10.81 3.77 -5.93
N PHE A 140 -11.55 4.45 -6.79
CA PHE A 140 -11.08 5.63 -7.50
C PHE A 140 -10.78 6.81 -6.57
N ASP A 141 -11.70 7.17 -5.66
CA ASP A 141 -11.52 8.31 -4.75
C ASP A 141 -10.32 8.08 -3.82
N VAL A 142 -10.13 6.85 -3.36
CA VAL A 142 -8.95 6.50 -2.54
C VAL A 142 -7.65 6.70 -3.30
N MET A 143 -7.61 6.34 -4.60
CA MET A 143 -6.41 6.60 -5.41
C MET A 143 -6.24 8.07 -5.75
N ALA A 144 -7.32 8.80 -6.02
CA ALA A 144 -7.28 10.23 -6.25
C ALA A 144 -6.73 10.98 -5.02
N ASP A 145 -7.19 10.61 -3.82
CA ASP A 145 -6.68 11.13 -2.54
C ASP A 145 -5.17 10.89 -2.38
N TRP A 146 -4.70 9.65 -2.61
CA TRP A 146 -3.27 9.33 -2.55
C TRP A 146 -2.43 10.04 -3.62
N LEU A 147 -3.04 10.41 -4.74
CA LEU A 147 -2.42 11.14 -5.85
C LEU A 147 -2.54 12.66 -5.72
N THR A 148 -2.99 13.20 -4.58
CA THR A 148 -3.13 14.64 -4.34
C THR A 148 -1.87 15.43 -4.72
N VAL A 149 -0.69 15.01 -4.27
CA VAL A 149 0.56 15.73 -4.58
C VAL A 149 0.93 15.66 -6.07
N PRO A 150 0.94 14.47 -6.72
CA PRO A 150 1.06 14.37 -8.18
C PRO A 150 0.08 15.24 -8.96
N LEU A 151 -1.19 15.27 -8.55
CA LEU A 151 -2.24 16.06 -9.20
C LEU A 151 -1.97 17.56 -9.08
N LEU A 152 -1.68 18.05 -7.87
CA LEU A 152 -1.32 19.46 -7.64
C LEU A 152 -0.09 19.90 -8.44
N ASN A 153 0.91 19.02 -8.58
CA ASN A 153 2.09 19.30 -9.42
C ASN A 153 1.72 19.41 -10.90
N HIS A 154 0.83 18.54 -11.40
CA HIS A 154 0.32 18.63 -12.77
C HIS A 154 -0.46 19.93 -13.00
N GLU A 155 -1.37 20.29 -12.10
CA GLU A 155 -2.15 21.53 -12.15
C GLU A 155 -1.26 22.79 -12.05
N GLY A 156 -0.15 22.70 -11.32
CA GLY A 156 0.91 23.70 -11.28
C GLY A 156 1.83 23.73 -12.51
N GLY A 157 1.53 22.96 -13.57
CA GLY A 157 2.29 22.92 -14.82
C GLY A 157 3.60 22.11 -14.77
N LYS A 158 3.80 21.31 -13.72
CA LYS A 158 5.01 20.50 -13.48
C LYS A 158 4.64 19.03 -13.24
N PRO A 159 4.00 18.34 -14.21
CA PRO A 159 3.59 16.95 -14.02
C PRO A 159 4.78 16.06 -13.67
N PRO A 160 4.64 15.15 -12.68
CA PRO A 160 5.68 14.21 -12.31
C PRO A 160 6.09 13.33 -13.50
N GLN A 161 7.39 13.02 -13.56
CA GLN A 161 7.98 12.17 -14.60
C GLN A 161 8.47 10.86 -13.99
N ARG A 162 8.37 9.77 -14.74
CA ARG A 162 8.91 8.46 -14.34
C ARG A 162 10.42 8.46 -14.45
N ILE A 163 11.10 8.20 -13.34
CA ILE A 163 12.57 8.16 -13.26
C ILE A 163 13.07 6.88 -12.58
N GLY A 164 12.23 5.85 -12.49
CA GLY A 164 12.55 4.61 -11.79
C GLY A 164 12.65 4.82 -10.28
N LEU A 165 13.71 4.27 -9.67
CA LEU A 165 13.93 4.32 -8.22
C LEU A 165 14.68 5.58 -7.74
N ALA A 166 14.90 6.56 -8.61
CA ALA A 166 15.50 7.84 -8.24
C ALA A 166 14.45 8.78 -7.62
N HIS A 167 14.88 9.62 -6.67
CA HIS A 167 14.03 10.68 -6.13
C HIS A 167 14.00 11.89 -7.08
N PRO A 168 12.83 12.48 -7.40
CA PRO A 168 12.73 13.52 -8.43
C PRO A 168 13.47 14.81 -8.08
N SER A 169 13.47 15.20 -6.80
CA SER A 169 13.96 16.51 -6.35
C SER A 169 15.25 16.45 -5.51
N ILE A 170 15.86 15.26 -5.37
CA ILE A 170 17.05 15.05 -4.54
C ILE A 170 18.06 14.19 -5.30
N SER A 171 19.33 14.59 -5.29
CA SER A 171 20.44 13.81 -5.88
C SER A 171 21.70 13.91 -5.01
N PRO A 172 22.46 12.82 -4.80
CA PRO A 172 22.11 11.44 -5.19
C PRO A 172 21.12 10.82 -4.21
N TYR A 173 19.93 10.49 -4.71
CA TYR A 173 18.96 9.65 -4.04
C TYR A 173 18.40 8.72 -5.11
N GLY A 174 18.83 7.47 -5.07
CA GLY A 174 18.54 6.48 -6.09
C GLY A 174 19.35 5.20 -5.90
N VAL A 175 19.31 4.34 -6.91
CA VAL A 175 19.92 3.01 -6.89
C VAL A 175 21.22 3.01 -7.67
N PHE A 176 22.25 2.40 -7.08
CA PHE A 176 23.56 2.23 -7.66
C PHE A 176 23.95 0.77 -7.64
N GLN A 177 24.61 0.31 -8.71
CA GLN A 177 25.07 -1.06 -8.86
C GLN A 177 26.50 -1.20 -8.32
N PRO A 178 26.73 -1.98 -7.25
CA PRO A 178 28.08 -2.35 -6.84
C PRO A 178 28.76 -3.22 -7.89
N LYS A 179 30.08 -3.43 -7.75
CA LYS A 179 30.88 -4.34 -8.59
C LYS A 179 30.25 -5.72 -8.75
N SER A 180 29.68 -6.24 -7.65
CA SER A 180 28.97 -7.52 -7.61
C SER A 180 27.96 -7.53 -6.46
N GLY A 181 26.87 -8.27 -6.62
CA GLY A 181 25.79 -8.37 -5.63
C GLY A 181 24.57 -7.50 -5.97
N ALA A 182 23.64 -7.42 -5.02
CA ALA A 182 22.39 -6.70 -5.21
C ALA A 182 22.59 -5.18 -5.34
N PRO A 183 21.75 -4.48 -6.13
CA PRO A 183 21.76 -3.03 -6.19
C PRO A 183 21.46 -2.40 -4.81
N ILE A 184 22.08 -1.26 -4.54
CA ILE A 184 21.93 -0.53 -3.28
C ILE A 184 21.28 0.82 -3.56
N LEU A 185 20.20 1.12 -2.85
CA LEU A 185 19.62 2.45 -2.77
C LEU A 185 20.33 3.25 -1.69
N ILE A 186 20.73 4.49 -1.99
CA ILE A 186 21.15 5.46 -0.97
C ILE A 186 20.27 6.70 -1.02
N SER A 187 20.24 7.42 0.10
CA SER A 187 19.47 8.65 0.26
C SER A 187 20.34 9.76 0.84
N ILE A 188 20.92 10.60 -0.01
CA ILE A 188 21.64 11.81 0.40
C ILE A 188 20.67 12.99 0.35
N GLN A 189 20.15 13.39 1.51
CA GLN A 189 19.10 14.41 1.63
C GLN A 189 19.64 15.80 1.92
N SER A 190 20.90 15.90 2.36
CA SER A 190 21.51 17.17 2.72
C SER A 190 22.91 17.36 2.15
N ASP A 191 23.36 18.61 2.04
CA ASP A 191 24.72 18.93 1.60
C ASP A 191 25.76 18.43 2.63
N ARG A 192 25.40 18.34 3.91
CA ARG A 192 26.24 17.70 4.94
C ARG A 192 26.49 16.22 4.64
N GLU A 193 25.46 15.49 4.24
CA GLU A 193 25.61 14.08 3.85
C GLU A 193 26.38 13.93 2.53
N TRP A 194 26.25 14.88 1.60
CA TRP A 194 27.07 14.92 0.39
C TRP A 194 28.56 15.02 0.71
N VAL A 195 28.94 15.87 1.67
CA VAL A 195 30.33 15.97 2.16
C VAL A 195 30.84 14.62 2.68
N VAL A 196 30.04 13.96 3.51
CA VAL A 196 30.37 12.66 4.07
C VAL A 196 30.52 11.61 2.97
N LEU A 197 29.58 11.56 2.01
CA LEU A 197 29.67 10.64 0.88
C LEU A 197 30.94 10.88 0.03
N CYS A 198 31.25 12.15 -0.27
CA CYS A 198 32.44 12.55 -1.03
C CYS A 198 33.72 12.08 -0.36
N ARG A 199 33.86 12.35 0.94
CA ARG A 199 35.04 11.98 1.72
C ARG A 199 35.15 10.47 1.97
N ASP A 200 34.10 9.87 2.53
CA ASP A 200 34.21 8.56 3.18
C ASP A 200 33.91 7.39 2.23
N PHE A 201 33.18 7.65 1.13
CA PHE A 201 32.79 6.59 0.18
C PHE A 201 33.34 6.82 -1.22
N ILE A 202 33.21 8.03 -1.78
CA ILE A 202 33.72 8.39 -3.11
C ILE A 202 35.25 8.56 -3.04
N GLY A 203 35.77 9.15 -1.98
CA GLY A 203 37.20 9.41 -1.80
C GLY A 203 37.70 10.62 -2.61
N ASP A 204 36.83 11.60 -2.86
CA ASP A 204 37.15 12.85 -3.56
C ASP A 204 36.44 14.03 -2.89
N GLU A 205 37.14 14.71 -1.98
CA GLU A 205 36.60 15.86 -1.26
C GLU A 205 36.46 17.12 -2.16
N SER A 206 37.12 17.18 -3.31
CA SER A 206 37.06 18.38 -4.18
C SER A 206 35.64 18.64 -4.72
N LEU A 207 34.84 17.58 -4.82
CA LEU A 207 33.43 17.59 -5.21
C LEU A 207 32.52 18.37 -4.25
N VAL A 208 32.95 18.57 -3.01
CA VAL A 208 32.19 19.33 -2.00
C VAL A 208 32.07 20.80 -2.39
N THR A 209 33.15 21.37 -2.92
CA THR A 209 33.23 22.79 -3.28
C THR A 209 32.98 23.05 -4.77
N ASP A 210 32.87 21.99 -5.59
CA ASP A 210 32.55 22.13 -7.00
C ASP A 210 31.15 22.74 -7.18
N PRO A 211 31.00 23.88 -7.88
CA PRO A 211 29.72 24.56 -8.03
C PRO A 211 28.64 23.70 -8.71
N ARG A 212 29.02 22.63 -9.43
CA ARG A 212 28.09 21.67 -10.04
C ARG A 212 27.45 20.72 -9.02
N PHE A 213 28.08 20.51 -7.86
CA PHE A 213 27.67 19.48 -6.89
C PHE A 213 27.52 19.99 -5.44
N ALA A 214 27.97 21.20 -5.15
CA ALA A 214 28.00 21.76 -3.78
C ALA A 214 26.63 21.85 -3.10
N THR A 215 25.55 22.01 -3.89
CA THR A 215 24.17 22.10 -3.36
C THR A 215 23.28 21.03 -3.98
N ASN A 216 22.22 20.62 -3.27
CA ASN A 216 21.22 19.69 -3.82
C ASN A 216 20.66 20.16 -5.16
N VAL A 217 20.34 21.44 -5.29
CA VAL A 217 19.81 22.00 -6.55
C VAL A 217 20.82 21.84 -7.69
N ALA A 218 22.10 22.11 -7.42
CA ALA A 218 23.16 21.91 -8.40
C ALA A 218 23.30 20.43 -8.78
N ARG A 219 23.28 19.52 -7.80
CA ARG A 219 23.33 18.06 -8.04
C ARG A 219 22.15 17.56 -8.87
N VAL A 220 20.94 18.03 -8.60
CA VAL A 220 19.74 17.69 -9.38
C VAL A 220 19.85 18.21 -10.82
N ASN A 221 20.32 19.44 -11.02
CA ASN A 221 20.54 20.01 -12.36
C ASN A 221 21.66 19.29 -13.14
N ASN A 222 22.65 18.73 -12.44
CA ASN A 222 23.75 17.96 -12.99
C ASN A 222 23.61 16.46 -12.66
N ARG A 223 22.38 15.94 -12.64
CA ARG A 223 22.10 14.57 -12.18
C ARG A 223 22.88 13.50 -12.93
N PRO A 224 22.96 13.49 -14.28
CA PRO A 224 23.71 12.46 -15.00
C PRO A 224 25.18 12.38 -14.55
N GLN A 225 25.81 13.54 -14.29
CA GLN A 225 27.18 13.59 -13.78
C GLN A 225 27.26 13.18 -12.30
N THR A 226 26.36 13.70 -11.45
CA THR A 226 26.33 13.38 -10.02
C THR A 226 26.15 11.88 -9.80
N ASP A 227 25.13 11.30 -10.41
CA ASP A 227 24.81 9.87 -10.29
C ASP A 227 25.92 9.02 -10.94
N GLY A 228 26.56 9.50 -12.01
CA GLY A 228 27.72 8.84 -12.64
C GLY A 228 28.95 8.76 -11.72
N ILE A 229 29.25 9.82 -10.97
CA ILE A 229 30.35 9.83 -9.98
C ILE A 229 30.08 8.81 -8.87
N VAL A 230 28.86 8.79 -8.35
CA VAL A 230 28.46 7.87 -7.29
C VAL A 230 28.49 6.42 -7.81
N ALA A 231 27.98 6.17 -9.02
CA ALA A 231 28.02 4.86 -9.66
C ALA A 231 29.47 4.35 -9.83
N ALA A 232 30.38 5.22 -10.25
CA ALA A 232 31.80 4.87 -10.37
C ALA A 232 32.42 4.49 -9.02
N ALA A 233 32.02 5.16 -7.93
CA ALA A 233 32.46 4.80 -6.59
C ALA A 233 31.92 3.42 -6.15
N PHE A 234 30.65 3.12 -6.41
CA PHE A 234 30.03 1.82 -6.13
C PHE A 234 30.69 0.67 -6.91
N ALA A 235 31.09 0.90 -8.16
CA ALA A 235 31.73 -0.10 -9.00
C ALA A 235 33.10 -0.59 -8.47
N ARG A 236 33.66 0.05 -7.44
CA ARG A 236 34.92 -0.37 -6.79
C ARG A 236 34.73 -1.47 -5.74
N TYR A 237 33.53 -1.61 -5.18
CA TYR A 237 33.25 -2.48 -4.05
C TYR A 237 32.19 -3.51 -4.41
N ASP A 238 32.24 -4.70 -3.80
CA ASP A 238 31.07 -5.57 -3.80
C ASP A 238 29.96 -4.98 -2.90
N ALA A 239 28.76 -5.56 -2.95
CA ALA A 239 27.62 -5.06 -2.19
C ALA A 239 27.86 -5.10 -0.66
N ALA A 240 28.54 -6.12 -0.14
CA ALA A 240 28.77 -6.25 1.30
C ALA A 240 29.73 -5.18 1.81
N ASP A 241 30.84 -4.97 1.11
CA ASP A 241 31.83 -3.93 1.40
C ASP A 241 31.23 -2.52 1.26
N ALA A 242 30.40 -2.30 0.23
CA ALA A 242 29.72 -1.03 0.04
C ALA A 242 28.76 -0.71 1.21
N ILE A 243 27.95 -1.70 1.63
CA ILE A 243 27.03 -1.56 2.78
C ILE A 243 27.81 -1.25 4.06
N ASP A 244 28.88 -1.99 4.36
CA ASP A 244 29.69 -1.76 5.56
C ASP A 244 30.29 -0.35 5.59
N ARG A 245 30.86 0.11 4.46
CA ARG A 245 31.43 1.46 4.36
C ARG A 245 30.39 2.56 4.52
N LEU A 246 29.27 2.46 3.82
CA LEU A 246 28.18 3.45 3.91
C LEU A 246 27.56 3.48 5.31
N THR A 247 27.42 2.32 5.95
CA THR A 247 26.95 2.21 7.34
C THR A 247 27.90 2.89 8.31
N LYS A 248 29.22 2.66 8.18
CA LYS A 248 30.25 3.34 8.98
C LYS A 248 30.28 4.85 8.76
N ALA A 249 29.97 5.30 7.54
CA ALA A 249 29.81 6.71 7.22
C ALA A 249 28.46 7.30 7.68
N ASN A 250 27.59 6.50 8.31
CA ASN A 250 26.24 6.89 8.73
C ASN A 250 25.38 7.43 7.56
N ILE A 251 25.53 6.81 6.39
CA ILE A 251 24.74 7.12 5.20
C ILE A 251 23.53 6.19 5.12
N ALA A 252 22.34 6.76 4.94
CA ALA A 252 21.11 6.00 4.79
C ALA A 252 21.14 5.16 3.49
N LEU A 253 20.92 3.85 3.64
CA LEU A 253 20.95 2.89 2.55
C LEU A 253 19.89 1.80 2.71
N ALA A 254 19.56 1.13 1.60
CA ALA A 254 18.80 -0.11 1.57
C ALA A 254 19.26 -1.00 0.41
N SER A 255 19.21 -2.33 0.59
CA SER A 255 19.34 -3.26 -0.54
C SER A 255 18.04 -3.32 -1.33
N VAL A 256 18.12 -3.31 -2.66
CA VAL A 256 16.96 -3.51 -3.54
C VAL A 256 16.66 -5.00 -3.61
N ASN A 257 15.91 -5.49 -2.63
CA ASN A 257 15.60 -6.91 -2.48
C ASN A 257 14.54 -7.39 -3.50
N ASP A 258 14.72 -8.61 -3.99
CA ASP A 258 13.65 -9.39 -4.59
C ASP A 258 12.84 -10.15 -3.51
N MET A 259 11.93 -11.03 -3.94
CA MET A 259 11.13 -11.83 -3.00
C MET A 259 11.95 -12.86 -2.21
N GLY A 260 13.07 -13.33 -2.74
CA GLY A 260 14.02 -14.17 -2.02
C GLY A 260 14.70 -13.39 -0.90
N GLY A 261 15.15 -12.17 -1.22
CA GLY A 261 15.72 -11.22 -0.26
C GLY A 261 14.73 -10.87 0.85
N LEU A 262 13.46 -10.59 0.53
CA LEU A 262 12.42 -10.39 1.55
C LEU A 262 12.24 -11.64 2.42
N SER A 263 12.15 -12.83 1.81
CA SER A 263 11.92 -14.08 2.54
C SER A 263 13.05 -14.41 3.53
N ALA A 264 14.29 -14.02 3.23
CA ALA A 264 15.46 -14.23 4.08
C ALA A 264 15.78 -13.02 4.96
N HIS A 265 15.01 -11.93 4.88
CA HIS A 265 15.33 -10.69 5.56
C HIS A 265 15.30 -10.85 7.10
N PRO A 266 16.34 -10.42 7.84
CA PRO A 266 16.45 -10.68 9.27
C PRO A 266 15.33 -10.01 10.10
N HIS A 267 14.74 -8.93 9.59
CA HIS A 267 13.59 -8.26 10.23
C HIS A 267 12.22 -8.83 9.81
N LEU A 268 12.15 -9.80 8.89
CA LEU A 268 10.86 -10.37 8.48
C LEU A 268 10.25 -11.19 9.62
N ARG A 269 9.21 -10.65 10.27
CA ARG A 269 8.38 -11.40 11.20
C ARG A 269 7.39 -12.27 10.42
N ARG A 270 7.20 -13.50 10.87
CA ARG A 270 6.23 -14.45 10.29
C ARG A 270 5.25 -14.94 11.35
N ILE A 271 4.05 -15.29 10.89
CA ILE A 271 3.07 -16.03 11.67
C ILE A 271 2.70 -17.30 10.91
N THR A 272 2.21 -18.30 11.64
CA THR A 272 1.64 -19.51 11.06
C THR A 272 0.20 -19.63 11.51
N VAL A 273 -0.70 -19.93 10.59
CA VAL A 273 -2.11 -20.19 10.89
C VAL A 273 -2.55 -21.48 10.21
N ASP A 274 -3.51 -22.16 10.82
CA ASP A 274 -4.12 -23.33 10.22
C ASP A 274 -5.02 -22.94 9.04
N SER A 275 -5.10 -23.84 8.07
CA SER A 275 -6.03 -23.74 6.95
C SER A 275 -6.58 -25.12 6.59
N PRO A 276 -7.67 -25.21 5.81
CA PRO A 276 -8.23 -26.49 5.36
C PRO A 276 -7.22 -27.37 4.60
N ASN A 277 -6.19 -26.75 4.01
CA ASN A 277 -5.13 -27.44 3.26
C ASN A 277 -3.83 -27.61 4.06
N GLY A 278 -3.89 -27.47 5.39
CA GLY A 278 -2.75 -27.51 6.29
C GLY A 278 -2.24 -26.13 6.74
N PRO A 279 -1.26 -26.09 7.65
CA PRO A 279 -0.73 -24.85 8.19
C PRO A 279 0.03 -24.04 7.13
N VAL A 280 -0.14 -22.72 7.15
CA VAL A 280 0.54 -21.79 6.22
C VAL A 280 1.26 -20.70 6.99
N SER A 281 2.55 -20.49 6.66
CA SER A 281 3.36 -19.41 7.20
C SER A 281 3.47 -18.24 6.22
N PHE A 282 3.22 -17.01 6.68
CA PHE A 282 3.33 -15.78 5.87
C PHE A 282 3.72 -14.56 6.73
N PRO A 283 4.01 -13.39 6.13
CA PRO A 283 4.40 -12.20 6.89
C PRO A 283 3.39 -11.82 7.98
N ALA A 284 3.90 -11.54 9.19
CA ALA A 284 3.09 -11.11 10.29
C ALA A 284 2.43 -9.74 9.99
N PRO A 285 1.24 -9.45 10.55
CA PRO A 285 0.67 -8.10 10.47
C PRO A 285 1.63 -7.03 10.98
N GLY A 286 1.59 -5.86 10.33
CA GLY A 286 2.53 -4.77 10.59
C GLY A 286 2.47 -4.23 12.02
N ALA A 287 1.28 -4.13 12.60
CA ALA A 287 1.09 -3.65 13.97
C ALA A 287 1.41 -4.74 15.01
N SER A 288 2.19 -4.35 16.03
CA SER A 288 2.43 -5.10 17.27
C SER A 288 1.89 -4.30 18.45
N PHE A 289 1.28 -4.98 19.42
CA PHE A 289 0.71 -4.37 20.61
C PHE A 289 1.54 -4.80 21.83
N ALA A 290 1.95 -3.84 22.65
CA ALA A 290 2.81 -4.12 23.79
C ALA A 290 2.06 -4.96 24.84
N GLY A 291 2.66 -6.06 25.29
CA GLY A 291 2.07 -6.94 26.30
C GLY A 291 0.91 -7.82 25.82
N GLU A 292 0.60 -7.81 24.52
CA GLU A 292 -0.51 -8.59 23.95
C GLU A 292 0.00 -9.64 22.96
N GLU A 293 -0.24 -10.92 23.28
CA GLU A 293 -0.09 -12.00 22.31
C GLU A 293 -1.37 -12.12 21.48
N ARG A 294 -1.33 -11.69 20.23
CA ARG A 294 -2.48 -11.76 19.33
C ARG A 294 -2.66 -13.17 18.75
N GLY A 295 -3.78 -13.81 19.06
CA GLY A 295 -4.27 -14.94 18.29
C GLY A 295 -4.80 -14.50 16.92
N TYR A 296 -4.31 -15.10 15.84
CA TYR A 296 -4.72 -14.74 14.47
C TYR A 296 -5.88 -15.58 13.93
N GLY A 297 -6.19 -16.69 14.60
CA GLY A 297 -7.21 -17.65 14.19
C GLY A 297 -6.88 -18.42 12.90
N ALA A 298 -7.55 -19.55 12.69
CA ALA A 298 -7.44 -20.34 11.47
C ALA A 298 -8.12 -19.63 10.29
N VAL A 299 -7.79 -20.06 9.08
CA VAL A 299 -8.58 -19.75 7.88
C VAL A 299 -9.78 -20.68 7.87
N PRO A 300 -11.03 -20.18 7.82
CA PRO A 300 -12.20 -21.04 7.85
C PRO A 300 -12.29 -21.90 6.59
N ALA A 301 -12.79 -23.13 6.75
CA ALA A 301 -13.22 -23.96 5.64
C ALA A 301 -14.48 -23.38 4.98
N LEU A 302 -14.68 -23.69 3.70
CA LEU A 302 -15.95 -23.43 3.04
C LEU A 302 -16.91 -24.58 3.37
N ASN A 303 -18.10 -24.24 3.87
CA ASN A 303 -19.18 -25.19 4.12
C ASN A 303 -20.26 -24.97 3.04
N PRO A 304 -20.12 -25.59 1.86
CA PRO A 304 -21.09 -25.40 0.78
C PRO A 304 -22.50 -25.80 1.21
N LEU A 305 -23.51 -25.21 0.57
CA LEU A 305 -24.88 -25.66 0.74
C LEU A 305 -24.95 -27.14 0.34
N ALA A 306 -25.69 -27.94 1.11
CA ALA A 306 -26.02 -29.28 0.68
C ALA A 306 -26.86 -29.19 -0.61
N ASP A 307 -26.55 -30.04 -1.59
CA ASP A 307 -27.30 -30.17 -2.84
C ASP A 307 -28.77 -30.55 -2.60
#